data_AF-X0YEW2-F1
#
_entry.id   AF-X0YEW2-F1
#
_cell.length_a   1.000
_cell.length_b   1.000
_cell.length_c   1.000
_cell.angle_alpha   90.00
_cell.angle_beta   90.00
_cell.angle_gamma   90.00
#
_symmetry.space_group_name_H-M   'P 1'
#
loop_
_entity.id
_entity.type
_entity.pdbx_description
1 polymer ?
#
loop_
_entity_poly.entity_id
_entity_poly.type
_entity_poly.pdbx_seq_one_letter_code
_entity_poly.pdbx_strand_id
1 'polypeptide(L)'
;MCQQASEDGIKIIVATPHILNGIYDNRPKDIEEKVKILNQKIKENNLPLQIFPGSEVHLSADIIEKIKKQEILTLNKSNYILLEFPHTQIPLHIEEILFQIQIMGITPILSHVERNLKFQQKPSLLSQLIQKGSLAQITAASLCGFFGPIIKKFTQKLLVEG
;
A
#
# COMPACT_ATOMS: atom_id res chain seq x y z
N MET A 1 19.74 -0.71 -1.08
CA MET A 1 18.39 -0.10 -1.00
C MET A 1 18.39 1.19 -0.21
N CYS A 2 18.74 1.20 1.09
CA CYS A 2 18.67 2.44 1.90
C CYS A 2 19.61 3.55 1.41
N GLN A 3 20.83 3.22 0.97
CA GLN A 3 21.76 4.18 0.34
C GLN A 3 21.13 4.79 -0.93
N GLN A 4 20.73 3.95 -1.90
CA GLN A 4 20.05 4.40 -3.11
C GLN A 4 18.83 5.30 -2.83
N ALA A 5 17.96 4.90 -1.89
CA ALA A 5 16.80 5.71 -1.54
C ALA A 5 17.22 7.09 -0.99
N SER A 6 18.26 7.14 -0.16
CA SER A 6 18.81 8.39 0.34
C SER A 6 19.44 9.25 -0.77
N GLU A 7 20.12 8.63 -1.73
CA GLU A 7 20.71 9.30 -2.90
C GLU A 7 19.62 9.87 -3.82
N ASP A 8 18.50 9.16 -3.95
CA ASP A 8 17.29 9.62 -4.66
C ASP A 8 16.53 10.72 -3.88
N GLY A 9 17.03 11.14 -2.71
CA GLY A 9 16.47 12.22 -1.88
C GLY A 9 15.34 11.78 -0.95
N ILE A 10 15.05 10.48 -0.82
CA ILE A 10 14.06 9.95 0.10
C ILE A 10 14.59 10.03 1.53
N LYS A 11 13.85 10.71 2.41
CA LYS A 11 14.19 10.86 3.84
C LYS A 11 13.41 9.92 4.74
N ILE A 12 12.23 9.48 4.30
CA ILE A 12 11.31 8.67 5.08
C ILE A 12 10.81 7.52 4.21
N ILE A 13 10.85 6.31 4.75
CA ILE A 13 10.23 5.11 4.15
C ILE A 13 9.31 4.48 5.19
N VAL A 14 8.12 4.08 4.78
CA VAL A 14 7.31 3.12 5.54
C VAL A 14 7.59 1.73 4.97
N ALA A 15 8.11 0.81 5.78
CA ALA A 15 8.31 -0.56 5.37
C ALA A 15 6.96 -1.27 5.34
N THR A 16 6.54 -1.74 4.16
CA THR A 16 5.24 -2.37 3.93
C THR A 16 5.40 -3.80 3.40
N PRO A 17 6.05 -4.72 4.15
CA PRO A 17 6.08 -6.12 3.75
C PRO A 17 4.65 -6.68 3.66
N HIS A 18 4.42 -7.64 2.77
CA HIS A 18 3.11 -8.25 2.59
C HIS A 18 2.65 -9.01 3.84
N ILE A 19 1.37 -8.86 4.19
CA ILE A 19 0.66 -9.70 5.16
C ILE A 19 -0.61 -10.25 4.49
N LEU A 20 -1.10 -11.41 4.95
CA LEU A 20 -2.34 -12.06 4.51
C LEU A 20 -2.34 -12.53 3.05
N ASN A 21 -1.19 -12.57 2.38
CA ASN A 21 -1.09 -13.01 0.99
C ASN A 21 -0.98 -14.55 0.83
N GLY A 22 -0.99 -15.30 1.93
CA GLY A 22 -0.85 -16.76 1.94
C GLY A 22 0.56 -17.28 1.62
N ILE A 23 1.53 -16.38 1.39
CA ILE A 23 2.91 -16.72 1.01
C ILE A 23 3.87 -16.37 2.16
N TYR A 24 3.72 -15.18 2.73
CA TYR A 24 4.55 -14.70 3.82
C TYR A 24 3.76 -14.64 5.13
N ASP A 25 4.39 -15.11 6.21
CA ASP A 25 3.86 -15.03 7.57
C ASP A 25 4.52 -13.87 8.34
N ASN A 26 4.36 -12.66 7.83
CA ASN A 26 4.87 -11.46 8.49
C ASN A 26 3.87 -11.01 9.57
N ARG A 27 4.26 -11.06 10.84
CA ARG A 27 3.41 -10.58 11.94
C ARG A 27 3.78 -9.15 12.32
N PRO A 28 2.82 -8.34 12.80
CA PRO A 28 3.07 -6.96 13.23
C PRO A 28 4.31 -6.78 14.13
N LYS A 29 4.47 -7.62 15.15
CA LYS A 29 5.61 -7.56 16.07
C LYS A 29 6.96 -7.80 15.38
N ASP A 30 7.01 -8.76 14.45
CA ASP A 30 8.23 -9.09 13.72
C ASP A 30 8.64 -7.90 12.84
N ILE A 31 7.68 -7.26 12.16
CA ILE A 31 7.92 -6.08 11.33
C ILE A 31 8.48 -4.94 12.18
N GLU A 32 7.86 -4.63 13.31
CA GLU A 32 8.32 -3.57 14.21
C GLU A 32 9.76 -3.84 14.72
N GLU A 33 10.07 -5.08 15.09
CA GLU A 33 11.40 -5.47 15.52
C GLU A 33 12.44 -5.31 14.40
N LYS A 34 12.14 -5.81 13.20
CA LYS A 34 13.04 -5.68 12.04
C LYS A 34 13.25 -4.22 11.64
N VAL A 35 12.23 -3.37 11.74
CA VAL A 35 12.35 -1.93 11.51
C VAL A 35 13.25 -1.26 12.54
N LYS A 36 13.18 -1.65 13.83
CA LYS A 36 14.10 -1.14 14.86
C LYS A 36 15.55 -1.51 14.55
N ILE A 37 15.80 -2.78 14.21
CA ILE A 37 17.13 -3.27 13.83
C ILE A 37 17.66 -2.53 12.59
N LEU A 38 16.81 -2.31 11.58
CA LEU A 38 17.21 -1.60 10.37
C LEU A 38 17.55 -0.13 10.64
N ASN A 39 16.74 0.57 11.45
CA ASN A 39 17.03 1.95 11.84
C ASN A 39 18.34 2.08 12.62
N GLN A 40 18.69 1.10 13.46
CA GLN A 40 19.99 1.08 14.13
C GLN A 40 21.13 1.04 13.10
N LYS A 41 21.05 0.13 12.11
CA LYS A 41 22.07 0.04 11.05
C LYS A 41 22.13 1.29 10.18
N ILE A 42 20.99 1.91 9.87
CA ILE A 42 20.93 3.18 9.13
C ILE A 42 21.66 4.28 9.89
N LYS A 43 21.46 4.37 11.21
CA LYS A 43 22.17 5.32 12.09
C LYS A 43 23.67 5.05 12.14
N GLU A 44 24.09 3.79 12.28
CA GLU A 44 25.52 3.39 12.26
C GLU A 44 26.21 3.77 10.95
N ASN A 45 25.47 3.79 9.84
CA ASN A 45 25.97 4.18 8.52
C ASN A 45 25.76 5.67 8.19
N ASN A 46 25.31 6.49 9.15
CA ASN A 46 25.07 7.93 8.99
C ASN A 46 24.18 8.29 7.78
N LEU A 47 23.19 7.46 7.46
CA LEU A 47 22.27 7.74 6.36
C LEU A 47 21.15 8.69 6.84
N PRO A 48 20.81 9.75 6.08
CA PRO A 48 19.74 10.69 6.42
C PRO A 48 18.35 10.12 6.07
N LEU A 49 18.06 8.91 6.56
CA LEU A 49 16.88 8.12 6.26
C LEU A 49 16.24 7.64 7.56
N GLN A 50 14.91 7.60 7.60
CA GLN A 50 14.16 7.00 8.71
C GLN A 50 13.14 5.99 8.19
N ILE A 51 13.10 4.81 8.81
CA ILE A 51 12.15 3.76 8.47
C ILE A 51 11.06 3.70 9.53
N PHE A 52 9.81 3.65 9.09
CA PHE A 52 8.65 3.40 9.95
C PHE A 52 8.00 2.06 9.61
N PRO A 53 7.35 1.39 10.58
CA PRO A 53 6.66 0.13 10.33
C PRO A 53 5.33 0.36 9.64
N GLY A 54 4.91 -0.60 8.83
CA GLY A 54 3.61 -0.67 8.19
C GLY A 54 3.42 -2.06 7.58
N SER A 55 2.36 -2.25 6.79
CA SER A 55 2.21 -3.46 5.99
C SER A 55 1.46 -3.16 4.70
N GLU A 56 1.75 -3.93 3.65
CA GLU A 56 0.88 -4.04 2.50
C GLU A 56 -0.05 -5.22 2.75
N VAL A 57 -1.31 -4.91 3.05
CA VAL A 57 -2.29 -5.91 3.47
C VAL A 57 -3.01 -6.44 2.25
N HIS A 58 -2.83 -7.72 1.95
CA HIS A 58 -3.60 -8.36 0.90
C HIS A 58 -5.07 -8.41 1.30
N LEU A 59 -5.95 -7.96 0.41
CA LEU A 59 -7.38 -7.98 0.66
C LEU A 59 -7.89 -9.42 0.83
N SER A 60 -8.54 -9.68 1.96
CA SER A 60 -9.14 -10.97 2.30
C SER A 60 -10.57 -10.80 2.81
N ALA A 61 -11.35 -11.88 2.77
CA ALA A 61 -12.73 -11.87 3.25
C ALA A 61 -12.84 -11.62 4.77
N ASP A 62 -11.80 -11.99 5.53
CA ASP A 62 -11.72 -11.85 6.98
C ASP A 62 -10.99 -10.59 7.43
N ILE A 63 -10.67 -9.66 6.52
CA ILE A 63 -9.84 -8.47 6.80
C ILE A 63 -10.36 -7.65 7.99
N ILE A 64 -11.68 -7.53 8.14
CA ILE A 64 -12.31 -6.80 9.24
C ILE A 64 -11.98 -7.42 10.59
N GLU A 65 -12.02 -8.75 10.69
CA GLU A 65 -11.65 -9.47 11.90
C GLU A 65 -10.15 -9.39 12.16
N LYS A 66 -9.32 -9.42 11.10
CA LYS A 66 -7.87 -9.24 11.20
C LYS A 66 -7.49 -7.86 11.73
N ILE A 67 -8.20 -6.81 11.31
CA ILE A 67 -8.03 -5.44 11.84
C ILE A 67 -8.39 -5.41 13.32
N LYS A 68 -9.56 -5.93 13.71
CA LYS A 68 -10.02 -5.93 15.12
C LYS A 68 -9.06 -6.68 16.05
N LYS A 69 -8.47 -7.78 15.57
CA LYS A 69 -7.49 -8.58 16.33
C LYS A 69 -6.07 -8.00 16.32
N GLN A 70 -5.86 -6.85 15.67
CA GLN A 70 -4.54 -6.23 15.51
C GLN A 70 -3.52 -7.17 14.83
N GLU A 71 -3.98 -7.99 13.89
CA GLU A 71 -3.15 -8.93 13.13
C GLU A 71 -2.52 -8.28 11.87
N ILE A 72 -2.74 -6.98 11.67
CA ILE A 72 -2.19 -6.18 10.58
C ILE A 72 -1.51 -4.91 11.12
N LEU A 73 -0.71 -4.23 10.29
CA LEU A 73 -0.13 -2.92 10.61
C LEU A 73 -0.61 -1.84 9.63
N THR A 74 -1.23 -0.80 10.16
CA THR A 74 -1.42 0.45 9.43
C THR A 74 -0.08 1.14 9.19
N LEU A 75 -0.03 2.06 8.22
CA LEU A 75 1.17 2.81 7.89
C LEU A 75 1.60 3.68 9.07
N ASN A 76 2.74 3.35 9.69
CA ASN A 76 3.29 4.03 10.84
C ASN A 76 2.29 4.26 11.99
N LYS A 77 1.45 3.26 12.30
CA LYS A 77 0.41 3.35 13.35
C LYS A 77 -0.58 4.52 13.17
N SER A 78 -0.67 5.04 11.96
CA SER A 78 -1.67 6.04 11.60
C SER A 78 -3.02 5.36 11.33
N ASN A 79 -3.98 6.18 10.92
CA ASN A 79 -5.28 5.69 10.47
C ASN A 79 -5.28 5.26 9.00
N TYR A 80 -4.12 5.06 8.36
CA TYR A 80 -4.06 4.66 6.95
C TYR A 80 -3.65 3.19 6.80
N ILE A 81 -4.44 2.42 6.07
CA ILE A 81 -4.13 1.02 5.71
C ILE A 81 -3.79 0.95 4.22
N LEU A 82 -2.67 0.32 3.88
CA LEU A 82 -2.30 0.06 2.49
C LEU A 82 -2.87 -1.30 2.08
N LEU A 83 -3.84 -1.30 1.16
CA LEU A 83 -4.60 -2.46 0.73
C LEU A 83 -4.23 -2.87 -0.68
N GLU A 84 -3.77 -4.11 -0.82
CA GLU A 84 -3.48 -4.73 -2.10
C GLU A 84 -4.66 -5.56 -2.60
N PHE A 85 -5.06 -5.31 -3.84
CA PHE A 85 -6.12 -6.06 -4.52
C PHE A 85 -5.54 -7.22 -5.34
N PRO A 86 -6.33 -8.29 -5.55
CA PRO A 86 -6.00 -9.27 -6.58
C PRO A 86 -5.80 -8.58 -7.94
N HIS A 87 -4.69 -8.86 -8.63
CA HIS A 87 -4.30 -8.12 -9.83
C HIS A 87 -5.34 -8.11 -10.96
N THR A 88 -6.16 -9.15 -11.06
CA THR A 88 -7.08 -9.38 -12.19
C THR A 88 -8.53 -9.00 -11.90
N GLN A 89 -8.89 -8.74 -10.63
CA GLN A 89 -10.27 -8.57 -10.24
C GLN A 89 -10.44 -7.62 -9.06
N ILE A 90 -11.64 -7.04 -8.97
CA ILE A 90 -12.11 -6.30 -7.79
C ILE A 90 -13.28 -7.09 -7.22
N PRO A 91 -13.24 -7.48 -5.93
CA PRO A 91 -14.35 -8.21 -5.31
C PRO A 91 -15.68 -7.45 -5.39
N LEU A 92 -16.78 -8.16 -5.57
CA LEU A 92 -18.12 -7.57 -5.74
C LEU A 92 -18.53 -6.70 -4.54
N HIS A 93 -18.21 -7.15 -3.33
CA HIS A 93 -18.56 -6.46 -2.07
C HIS A 93 -17.48 -5.50 -1.58
N ILE A 94 -16.60 -5.02 -2.48
CA ILE A 94 -15.49 -4.18 -2.05
C ILE A 94 -15.95 -2.90 -1.34
N GLU A 95 -17.00 -2.26 -1.82
CA GLU A 95 -17.46 -0.99 -1.25
C GLU A 95 -17.93 -1.16 0.19
N GLU A 96 -18.62 -2.27 0.50
CA GLU A 96 -19.05 -2.61 1.85
C GLU A 96 -17.85 -2.84 2.78
N ILE A 97 -16.83 -3.57 2.29
CA ILE A 97 -15.60 -3.82 3.06
C ILE A 97 -14.89 -2.49 3.36
N LEU A 98 -14.68 -1.65 2.35
CA LEU A 98 -14.00 -0.36 2.52
C LEU A 98 -14.79 0.57 3.46
N PHE A 99 -16.12 0.58 3.34
CA PHE A 99 -16.98 1.35 4.25
C PHE A 99 -16.87 0.87 5.70
N GLN A 100 -16.82 -0.44 5.94
CA GLN A 100 -16.60 -0.97 7.29
C GLN A 100 -15.23 -0.58 7.86
N ILE A 101 -14.17 -0.62 7.04
CA ILE A 101 -12.84 -0.13 7.44
C ILE A 101 -12.90 1.35 7.83
N GLN A 102 -13.63 2.18 7.07
CA GLN A 102 -13.80 3.60 7.37
C GLN A 102 -14.61 3.85 8.64
N ILE A 103 -15.66 3.07 8.93
CA ILE A 103 -16.40 3.14 10.20
C ILE A 103 -15.47 2.89 11.40
N MET A 104 -14.45 2.05 11.24
CA MET A 104 -13.44 1.80 12.26
C MET A 104 -12.42 2.96 12.41
N GLY A 105 -12.62 4.07 11.67
CA GLY A 105 -11.74 5.23 11.69
C GLY A 105 -10.49 5.08 10.82
N ILE A 106 -10.44 4.07 9.94
CA ILE A 106 -9.28 3.77 9.10
C ILE A 106 -9.57 4.17 7.65
N THR A 107 -8.66 4.93 7.03
CA THR A 107 -8.71 5.31 5.63
C THR A 107 -7.94 4.30 4.76
N PRO A 108 -8.61 3.63 3.81
CA PRO A 108 -7.94 2.71 2.90
C PRO A 108 -7.17 3.45 1.80
N ILE A 109 -5.91 3.05 1.60
CA ILE A 109 -5.08 3.42 0.47
C ILE A 109 -4.96 2.18 -0.43
N LEU A 110 -5.51 2.24 -1.63
CA LEU A 110 -5.47 1.15 -2.60
C LEU A 110 -4.07 1.16 -3.25
N SER A 111 -3.30 0.09 -3.07
CA SER A 111 -1.93 0.01 -3.60
C SER A 111 -1.91 -0.24 -5.10
N HIS A 112 -0.88 0.32 -5.75
CA HIS A 112 -0.53 0.13 -7.16
C HIS A 112 -1.73 -0.02 -8.12
N VAL A 113 -2.71 0.86 -7.99
CA VAL A 113 -4.00 0.78 -8.73
C VAL A 113 -3.83 0.76 -10.25
N GLU A 114 -2.73 1.33 -10.74
CA GLU A 114 -2.39 1.34 -12.15
C GLU A 114 -2.04 -0.06 -12.70
N ARG A 115 -1.65 -0.99 -11.82
CA ARG A 115 -1.28 -2.37 -12.17
C ARG A 115 -2.47 -3.32 -12.14
N ASN A 116 -3.62 -2.91 -11.61
CA ASN A 116 -4.82 -3.74 -11.57
C ASN A 116 -5.55 -3.72 -12.93
N LEU A 117 -5.76 -4.91 -13.52
CA LEU A 117 -6.39 -5.04 -14.83
C LEU A 117 -7.82 -4.49 -14.86
N LYS A 118 -8.57 -4.63 -13.76
CA LYS A 118 -9.95 -4.19 -13.71
C LYS A 118 -10.06 -2.67 -13.63
N PHE A 119 -9.16 -2.01 -12.90
CA PHE A 119 -9.08 -0.54 -12.90
C PHE A 119 -8.63 0.00 -14.26
N GLN A 120 -7.69 -0.66 -14.94
CA GLN A 120 -7.30 -0.30 -16.32
C GLN A 120 -8.49 -0.40 -17.30
N GLN A 121 -9.28 -1.48 -17.21
CA GLN A 121 -10.44 -1.70 -18.07
C GLN A 121 -11.60 -0.76 -17.76
N LYS A 122 -11.84 -0.46 -16.47
CA LYS A 122 -12.94 0.39 -16.01
C LYS A 122 -12.45 1.40 -14.97
N PRO A 123 -11.77 2.49 -15.40
CA PRO A 123 -11.23 3.50 -14.49
C PRO A 123 -12.29 4.16 -13.59
N SER A 124 -13.53 4.24 -14.06
CA SER A 124 -14.65 4.79 -13.27
C SER A 124 -14.88 4.05 -11.94
N LEU A 125 -14.51 2.76 -11.87
CA LEU A 125 -14.59 2.00 -10.63
C LEU A 125 -13.62 2.55 -9.58
N LEU A 126 -12.39 2.87 -9.98
CA LEU A 126 -11.42 3.50 -9.07
C LEU A 126 -11.92 4.88 -8.60
N SER A 127 -12.44 5.69 -9.52
CA SER A 127 -13.01 7.00 -9.19
C SER A 127 -14.15 6.91 -8.18
N GLN A 128 -15.02 5.89 -8.29
CA GLN A 128 -16.11 5.64 -7.34
C GLN A 128 -15.58 5.31 -5.94
N LEU A 129 -14.54 4.47 -5.83
CA LEU A 129 -13.92 4.13 -4.55
C LEU A 129 -13.25 5.35 -3.90
N ILE A 130 -12.60 6.20 -4.70
CA ILE A 130 -11.98 7.44 -4.22
C ILE A 130 -13.03 8.43 -3.74
N GLN A 131 -14.11 8.64 -4.50
CA GLN A 131 -15.23 9.52 -4.10
C GLN A 131 -15.89 9.06 -2.78
N LYS A 132 -15.83 7.76 -2.48
CA LYS A 132 -16.30 7.17 -1.22
C LYS A 132 -15.25 7.23 -0.10
N GLY A 133 -14.15 7.97 -0.28
CA GLY A 133 -13.16 8.24 0.77
C GLY A 133 -11.98 7.27 0.82
N SER A 134 -11.76 6.47 -0.22
CA SER A 134 -10.50 5.74 -0.39
C SER A 134 -9.44 6.65 -1.02
N LEU A 135 -8.17 6.33 -0.82
CA LEU A 135 -7.05 6.97 -1.53
C LEU A 135 -6.43 5.96 -2.49
N ALA A 136 -5.73 6.46 -3.50
CA ALA A 136 -4.99 5.62 -4.44
C ALA A 136 -3.49 5.89 -4.32
N GLN A 137 -2.68 4.84 -4.41
CA GLN A 137 -1.24 4.92 -4.52
C GLN A 137 -0.80 4.36 -5.88
N ILE A 138 0.09 5.09 -6.55
CA ILE A 138 0.71 4.67 -7.82
C ILE A 138 2.20 4.36 -7.65
N THR A 139 2.73 3.41 -8.41
CA THR A 139 4.15 3.05 -8.37
C THR A 139 4.97 4.01 -9.23
N ALA A 140 6.02 4.62 -8.69
CA ALA A 140 6.87 5.55 -9.44
C ALA A 140 7.46 4.93 -10.72
N ALA A 141 7.90 3.67 -10.66
CA ALA A 141 8.43 2.95 -11.82
C ALA A 141 7.40 2.76 -12.96
N SER A 142 6.09 2.77 -12.64
CA SER A 142 5.02 2.75 -13.64
C SER A 142 5.05 4.00 -14.52
N LEU A 143 5.35 5.18 -13.95
CA LEU A 143 5.53 6.43 -14.71
C LEU A 143 6.71 6.38 -15.67
N CYS A 144 7.78 5.68 -15.26
CA CYS A 144 8.96 5.48 -16.11
C CYS A 144 8.72 4.45 -17.23
N GLY A 145 7.63 3.67 -17.17
CA GLY A 145 7.30 2.64 -18.15
C GLY A 145 7.90 1.27 -17.88
N PHE A 146 8.39 1.03 -16.66
CA PHE A 146 9.01 -0.24 -16.28
C PHE A 146 8.07 -1.44 -16.44
N PHE A 147 6.77 -1.26 -16.20
CA PHE A 147 5.76 -2.31 -16.35
C PHE A 147 5.07 -2.31 -17.72
N GLY A 148 5.66 -1.65 -18.71
CA GLY A 148 5.16 -1.61 -20.07
C GLY A 148 4.26 -0.42 -20.41
N PRO A 149 3.95 -0.23 -21.70
CA PRO A 149 3.34 1.00 -22.21
C PRO A 149 1.88 1.19 -21.77
N ILE A 150 1.13 0.09 -21.59
CA ILE A 150 -0.27 0.13 -21.15
C ILE A 150 -0.36 0.72 -19.75
N ILE A 151 0.43 0.17 -18.81
CA ILE A 151 0.47 0.63 -17.42
C ILE A 151 0.95 2.08 -17.39
N LYS A 152 2.04 2.43 -18.10
CA LYS A 152 2.54 3.82 -18.18
C LYS A 152 1.47 4.81 -18.60
N LYS A 153 0.77 4.52 -19.70
CA LYS A 153 -0.29 5.38 -20.23
C LYS A 153 -1.42 5.55 -19.22
N PHE A 154 -1.80 4.47 -18.53
CA PHE A 154 -2.83 4.54 -17.50
C PHE A 154 -2.37 5.32 -16.27
N THR A 155 -1.13 5.14 -15.81
CA THR A 155 -0.56 5.94 -14.70
C THR A 155 -0.55 7.43 -15.01
N GLN A 156 -0.14 7.80 -16.22
CA GLN A 156 -0.16 9.21 -16.68
C GLN A 156 -1.59 9.78 -16.71
N LYS A 157 -2.57 8.97 -17.15
CA LYS A 157 -3.98 9.35 -17.13
C LYS A 157 -4.46 9.63 -15.69
N LEU A 158 -4.13 8.75 -14.75
CA LEU A 158 -4.50 8.93 -13.33
C LEU A 158 -3.91 10.21 -12.71
N LEU A 159 -2.72 10.63 -13.13
CA LEU A 159 -2.12 11.88 -12.65
C LEU A 159 -2.80 13.15 -13.18
N VAL A 160 -3.39 13.09 -14.37
CA VAL A 160 -4.06 14.25 -14.99
C VAL A 160 -5.51 14.37 -14.51
N GLU A 161 -6.15 13.25 -14.23
CA GLU A 161 -7.56 13.19 -13.79
C GLU A 161 -7.74 13.25 -12.26
N GLY A 162 -6.64 13.20 -11.50
CA GLY A 162 -6.60 13.24 -10.04
C GLY A 162 -6.76 14.62 -9.43
#